data_AF-A0A0B6D9C0-F1
#
_entry.id   AF-A0A0B6D9C0-F1
#
_cell.length_a   1.000
_cell.length_b   1.000
_cell.length_c   1.000
_cell.angle_alpha   90.00
_cell.angle_beta   90.00
_cell.angle_gamma   90.00
#
_symmetry.space_group_name_H-M   'P 1'
#
loop_
_entity.id
_entity.type
_entity.pdbx_description
1 polymer ?
#
loop_
_entity_poly.entity_id
_entity_poly.type
_entity_poly.pdbx_seq_one_letter_code
_entity_poly.pdbx_strand_id
1 'polypeptide(L)'
;MFSNILAISSDCPISPRINFLADDTATLQEFMWGIGWYHDNHNAVSIMKDNHVENLEALRALFDGNPNFCSSTFIGHIYSHSLFDKTNLNLQPFMKPHAGKEWTIVHNGDLNRMYQNTLTLTFSDYEPVGKTDSEYILCWILSQLRKKNIRELNDDNLFYLYDLLKQINQVGQVNLVLSNGDVTIVYQDKDDFNPIYYKKFFPPSNSNNLDIGYVNVATGLYEDELRTYTIFSNNTNVDNTWRKLLPTQMVAVSHGRVIWNSDKNSSNYGGHTYQPDQLNVPTEIKTFKSSERILDIVHTTKYTYEIPVNLSKHNIRMKPIVDTKQRILNYDLNISVACEKEEYTDVFGNDVVFLKTKEPYKEFTIEMKTKVAVSTDHSVRKRSINSRTTMPISWMPWQRQMMTPYLLSVELPQTQLEELMDYAVSFVKRNDSDIMAVLDDINKTIYYEYKYASGSTNFATTAYDVYITRQGVCQDFSNLFICLARLLGVPARYRSGYIFNGGHYSNTEMSDATHAWVEVYIPWVGWIGYDPTNGCEVNSDHVRIACGRTYIDATPTAGTIYRGGGTESLSINVKVFDVTEML
;
A
#
# COMPACT_ATOMS: atom_id res chain seq x y z
N MET A 1 -27.51 -4.27 -34.95
CA MET A 1 -26.99 -4.83 -33.69
C MET A 1 -26.48 -3.65 -32.88
N PHE A 2 -27.12 -3.33 -31.75
CA PHE A 2 -26.83 -2.14 -30.96
C PHE A 2 -25.85 -2.53 -29.85
N SER A 3 -24.72 -1.82 -29.73
CA SER A 3 -23.73 -2.01 -28.67
C SER A 3 -23.03 -0.69 -28.42
N ASN A 4 -23.43 -0.02 -27.35
CA ASN A 4 -22.94 1.29 -26.96
C ASN A 4 -22.16 1.17 -25.65
N ILE A 5 -20.97 1.74 -25.65
CA ILE A 5 -20.22 2.01 -24.43
C ILE A 5 -20.62 3.39 -23.91
N LEU A 6 -20.72 3.51 -22.60
CA LEU A 6 -20.85 4.77 -21.90
C LEU A 6 -19.73 4.88 -20.87
N ALA A 7 -18.98 5.97 -20.88
CA ALA A 7 -18.10 6.31 -19.78
C ALA A 7 -18.20 7.78 -19.45
N ILE A 8 -18.29 8.09 -18.16
CA ILE A 8 -18.40 9.45 -17.64
C ILE A 8 -17.33 9.59 -16.56
N SER A 9 -16.51 10.64 -16.66
CA SER A 9 -15.61 11.06 -15.60
C SER A 9 -15.88 12.53 -15.28
N SER A 10 -16.10 12.83 -14.01
CA SER A 10 -16.44 14.14 -13.48
C SER A 10 -15.43 14.56 -12.41
N ASP A 11 -15.23 15.87 -12.24
CA ASP A 11 -14.35 16.43 -11.21
C ASP A 11 -14.89 16.27 -9.77
N CYS A 12 -16.19 16.13 -9.62
CA CYS A 12 -16.90 15.86 -8.38
C CYS A 12 -18.02 14.83 -8.62
N PRO A 13 -18.53 14.19 -7.55
CA PRO A 13 -19.59 13.22 -7.68
C PRO A 13 -20.86 13.87 -8.20
N ILE A 14 -21.41 13.28 -9.26
CA ILE A 14 -22.66 13.69 -9.91
C ILE A 14 -23.66 12.55 -9.86
N SER A 15 -24.95 12.88 -9.93
CA SER A 15 -26.04 11.92 -10.08
C SER A 15 -26.69 12.09 -11.45
N PRO A 16 -26.22 11.36 -12.47
CA PRO A 16 -26.77 11.46 -13.82
C PRO A 16 -28.13 10.77 -13.87
N ARG A 17 -29.13 11.43 -14.46
CA ARG A 17 -30.40 10.80 -14.80
C ARG A 17 -30.25 10.04 -16.10
N ILE A 18 -30.45 8.73 -16.05
CA ILE A 18 -30.34 7.84 -17.21
C ILE A 18 -31.75 7.41 -17.62
N ASN A 19 -32.22 7.94 -18.73
CA ASN A 19 -33.55 7.70 -19.26
C ASN A 19 -33.43 6.84 -20.53
N PHE A 20 -33.93 5.62 -20.47
CA PHE A 20 -34.03 4.78 -21.66
C PHE A 20 -35.21 5.28 -22.51
N LEU A 21 -34.92 5.63 -23.75
CA LEU A 21 -35.84 6.05 -24.80
C LEU A 21 -36.14 4.81 -25.65
N ALA A 22 -37.26 4.13 -25.38
CA ALA A 22 -37.75 3.08 -26.26
C ALA A 22 -39.24 3.30 -26.50
N ASP A 23 -39.64 3.32 -27.78
CA ASP A 23 -41.01 3.59 -28.20
C ASP A 23 -41.90 2.33 -28.18
N ASP A 24 -41.31 1.12 -28.10
CA ASP A 24 -42.03 -0.16 -28.20
C ASP A 24 -41.58 -1.21 -27.15
N THR A 25 -42.55 -1.91 -26.53
CA THR A 25 -42.32 -2.92 -25.47
C THR A 25 -41.58 -4.16 -25.94
N ALA A 26 -41.71 -4.52 -27.23
CA ALA A 26 -41.01 -5.66 -27.82
C ALA A 26 -39.49 -5.41 -27.95
N THR A 27 -39.09 -4.17 -28.30
CA THR A 27 -37.68 -3.79 -28.35
C THR A 27 -37.04 -3.75 -26.97
N LEU A 28 -37.79 -3.37 -25.93
CA LEU A 28 -37.33 -3.31 -24.54
C LEU A 28 -36.90 -4.66 -23.96
N GLN A 29 -37.57 -5.74 -24.34
CA GLN A 29 -37.27 -7.09 -23.85
C GLN A 29 -35.96 -7.67 -24.43
N GLU A 30 -35.40 -7.05 -25.47
CA GLU A 30 -34.13 -7.48 -26.08
C GLU A 30 -32.90 -6.71 -25.54
N PHE A 31 -33.10 -5.60 -24.82
CA PHE A 31 -32.00 -4.81 -24.28
C PHE A 31 -31.40 -5.45 -23.03
N MET A 32 -30.08 -5.62 -23.06
CA MET A 32 -29.25 -5.92 -21.90
C MET A 32 -28.45 -4.68 -21.57
N TRP A 33 -28.29 -4.41 -20.29
CA TRP A 33 -27.54 -3.26 -19.84
C TRP A 33 -26.80 -3.56 -18.56
N GLY A 34 -25.69 -2.87 -18.36
CA GLY A 34 -25.00 -2.83 -17.08
C GLY A 34 -24.29 -1.51 -16.91
N ILE A 35 -24.36 -0.98 -15.68
CA ILE A 35 -23.72 0.27 -15.27
C ILE A 35 -22.97 0.00 -13.97
N GLY A 36 -21.69 0.35 -13.97
CA GLY A 36 -20.81 0.43 -12.82
C GLY A 36 -20.57 1.88 -12.44
N TRP A 37 -20.62 2.19 -11.15
CA TRP A 37 -20.24 3.50 -10.62
C TRP A 37 -19.40 3.36 -9.36
N TYR A 38 -18.41 4.25 -9.22
CA TYR A 38 -17.46 4.20 -8.13
C TYR A 38 -17.91 5.08 -6.96
N HIS A 39 -17.86 4.58 -5.74
CA HIS A 39 -18.23 5.38 -4.59
C HIS A 39 -17.06 6.25 -4.15
N ASP A 40 -17.30 7.55 -4.00
CA ASP A 40 -16.29 8.46 -3.48
C ASP A 40 -15.85 8.01 -2.07
N ASN A 41 -14.54 7.97 -1.83
CA ASN A 41 -13.87 7.42 -0.63
C ASN A 41 -13.80 5.89 -0.53
N HIS A 42 -14.31 5.14 -1.51
CA HIS A 42 -14.20 3.69 -1.55
C HIS A 42 -13.51 3.22 -2.83
N ASN A 43 -12.56 2.30 -2.70
CA ASN A 43 -11.91 1.64 -3.84
C ASN A 43 -12.79 0.56 -4.50
N ALA A 44 -14.10 0.70 -4.37
CA ALA A 44 -15.10 -0.29 -4.73
C ALA A 44 -16.10 0.29 -5.74
N VAL A 45 -16.55 -0.56 -6.65
CA VAL A 45 -17.57 -0.25 -7.65
C VAL A 45 -18.89 -0.92 -7.28
N SER A 46 -19.99 -0.20 -7.44
CA SER A 46 -21.31 -0.84 -7.50
C SER A 46 -21.65 -1.11 -8.95
N ILE A 47 -21.97 -2.36 -9.26
CA ILE A 47 -22.42 -2.77 -10.59
C ILE A 47 -23.87 -3.19 -10.50
N MET A 48 -24.70 -2.56 -11.33
CA MET A 48 -26.05 -2.99 -11.60
C MET A 48 -26.13 -3.45 -13.05
N LYS A 49 -26.72 -4.63 -13.28
CA LYS A 49 -26.87 -5.21 -14.61
C LYS A 49 -28.13 -6.03 -14.70
N ASP A 50 -28.77 -5.99 -15.85
CA ASP A 50 -29.99 -6.72 -16.13
C ASP A 50 -29.95 -7.29 -17.55
N ASN A 51 -30.51 -8.50 -17.70
CA ASN A 51 -30.59 -9.19 -18.98
C ASN A 51 -31.89 -8.89 -19.74
N HIS A 52 -32.84 -8.20 -19.09
CA HIS A 52 -34.00 -7.62 -19.76
C HIS A 52 -34.56 -6.41 -18.99
N VAL A 53 -35.44 -5.64 -19.61
CA VAL A 53 -36.11 -4.52 -18.97
C VAL A 53 -37.62 -4.75 -18.98
N GLU A 54 -38.24 -5.03 -17.83
CA GLU A 54 -39.72 -5.16 -17.72
C GLU A 54 -40.42 -3.81 -17.63
N ASN A 55 -39.87 -2.92 -16.79
CA ASN A 55 -40.56 -1.68 -16.42
C ASN A 55 -39.60 -0.48 -16.42
N LEU A 56 -39.81 0.41 -17.39
CA LEU A 56 -39.07 1.66 -17.54
C LEU A 56 -39.32 2.65 -16.39
N GLU A 57 -40.49 2.67 -15.77
CA GLU A 57 -40.79 3.58 -14.66
C GLU A 57 -40.02 3.20 -13.40
N ALA A 58 -39.95 1.90 -13.09
CA ALA A 58 -39.14 1.40 -11.98
C ALA A 58 -37.64 1.69 -12.20
N LEU A 59 -37.19 1.54 -13.44
CA LEU A 59 -35.82 1.82 -13.83
C LEU A 59 -35.49 3.33 -13.82
N ARG A 60 -36.43 4.19 -14.22
CA ARG A 60 -36.31 5.65 -14.07
C ARG A 60 -36.26 6.05 -12.60
N ALA A 61 -37.09 5.47 -11.74
CA ALA A 61 -37.08 5.74 -10.30
C ALA A 61 -35.78 5.30 -9.60
N LEU A 62 -35.04 4.33 -10.17
CA LEU A 62 -33.74 3.90 -9.65
C LEU A 62 -32.63 4.93 -9.89
N PHE A 63 -32.68 5.64 -11.03
CA PHE A 63 -31.66 6.63 -11.41
C PHE A 63 -32.07 8.07 -11.06
N ASP A 64 -33.37 8.38 -11.04
CA ASP A 64 -33.86 9.71 -10.74
C ASP A 64 -34.02 9.95 -9.23
N GLY A 65 -33.20 10.84 -8.67
CA GLY A 65 -33.31 11.27 -7.27
C GLY A 65 -32.79 10.26 -6.24
N ASN A 66 -32.09 9.21 -6.67
CA ASN A 66 -31.49 8.24 -5.77
C ASN A 66 -30.14 8.73 -5.22
N PRO A 67 -30.03 9.05 -3.92
CA PRO A 67 -28.79 9.56 -3.33
C PRO A 67 -27.65 8.53 -3.38
N ASN A 68 -27.95 7.24 -3.54
CA ASN A 68 -26.94 6.18 -3.64
C ASN A 68 -26.36 6.04 -5.06
N PHE A 69 -26.97 6.69 -6.06
CA PHE A 69 -26.49 6.73 -7.44
C PHE A 69 -25.76 8.06 -7.69
N CYS A 70 -24.64 8.22 -7.00
CA CYS A 70 -23.80 9.42 -7.05
C CYS A 70 -22.33 8.99 -7.17
N SER A 71 -21.63 9.47 -8.19
CA SER A 71 -20.24 9.08 -8.46
C SER A 71 -19.51 10.10 -9.32
N SER A 72 -18.19 10.15 -9.19
CA SER A 72 -17.30 10.84 -10.11
C SER A 72 -17.01 10.05 -11.39
N THR A 73 -17.15 8.72 -11.36
CA THR A 73 -16.82 7.82 -12.49
C THR A 73 -17.93 6.80 -12.74
N PHE A 74 -18.51 6.84 -13.94
CA PHE A 74 -19.48 5.85 -14.42
C PHE A 74 -18.95 5.12 -15.63
N ILE A 75 -19.19 3.82 -15.69
CA ILE A 75 -18.93 2.98 -16.88
C ILE A 75 -20.15 2.13 -17.13
N GLY A 76 -20.62 2.07 -18.38
CA GLY A 76 -21.75 1.24 -18.75
C GLY A 76 -21.61 0.64 -20.13
N HIS A 77 -22.35 -0.44 -20.32
CA HIS A 77 -22.52 -1.11 -21.59
C HIS A 77 -24.01 -1.34 -21.82
N ILE A 78 -24.52 -0.92 -22.97
CA ILE A 78 -25.93 -1.07 -23.35
C ILE A 78 -25.94 -1.73 -24.71
N TYR A 79 -26.58 -2.89 -24.82
CA TYR A 79 -26.53 -3.66 -26.06
C TYR A 79 -27.72 -4.59 -26.23
N SER A 80 -28.00 -4.96 -27.48
CA SER A 80 -29.20 -5.73 -27.84
C SER A 80 -28.92 -7.22 -28.11
N HIS A 81 -27.66 -7.68 -28.08
CA HIS A 81 -27.31 -9.06 -28.43
C HIS A 81 -25.97 -9.54 -27.83
N SER A 82 -25.96 -10.72 -27.20
CA SER A 82 -24.76 -11.42 -26.75
C SER A 82 -24.65 -12.74 -27.52
N LEU A 83 -23.43 -13.11 -27.94
CA LEU A 83 -23.14 -14.41 -28.55
C LEU A 83 -23.24 -15.58 -27.56
N PHE A 84 -23.31 -15.28 -26.24
CA PHE A 84 -23.34 -16.24 -25.16
C PHE A 84 -24.68 -16.21 -24.41
N ASP A 85 -24.93 -17.23 -23.59
CA ASP A 85 -26.13 -17.32 -22.75
C ASP A 85 -26.39 -16.00 -21.99
N LYS A 86 -27.66 -15.52 -22.02
CA LYS A 86 -28.17 -14.30 -21.35
C LYS A 86 -28.14 -14.39 -19.82
N THR A 87 -27.04 -14.86 -19.26
CA THR A 87 -26.82 -14.97 -17.82
C THR A 87 -26.09 -13.74 -17.33
N ASN A 88 -26.37 -13.32 -16.09
CA ASN A 88 -25.66 -12.21 -15.45
C ASN A 88 -24.13 -12.41 -15.41
N LEU A 89 -23.64 -13.66 -15.50
CA LEU A 89 -22.21 -13.98 -15.55
C LEU A 89 -21.52 -13.51 -16.84
N ASN A 90 -22.25 -13.34 -17.94
CA ASN A 90 -21.70 -12.91 -19.22
C ASN A 90 -22.05 -11.44 -19.55
N LEU A 91 -22.79 -10.75 -18.68
CA LEU A 91 -23.14 -9.35 -18.84
C LEU A 91 -22.04 -8.42 -18.30
N GLN A 92 -21.71 -7.42 -19.10
CA GLN A 92 -20.78 -6.34 -18.78
C GLN A 92 -21.47 -5.23 -17.98
N PRO A 93 -20.73 -4.42 -17.17
CA PRO A 93 -19.28 -4.44 -16.96
C PRO A 93 -18.80 -5.62 -16.09
N PHE A 94 -17.58 -6.09 -16.36
CA PHE A 94 -16.89 -7.05 -15.48
C PHE A 94 -16.04 -6.33 -14.45
N MET A 95 -15.88 -6.94 -13.28
CA MET A 95 -15.03 -6.42 -12.21
C MET A 95 -14.08 -7.47 -11.67
N LYS A 96 -12.84 -7.07 -11.40
CA LYS A 96 -11.86 -7.86 -10.64
C LYS A 96 -11.02 -6.96 -9.73
N PRO A 97 -10.69 -7.40 -8.50
CA PRO A 97 -9.83 -6.65 -7.62
C PRO A 97 -8.36 -6.75 -8.04
N HIS A 98 -7.67 -5.62 -8.09
CA HIS A 98 -6.23 -5.55 -8.32
C HIS A 98 -5.62 -4.36 -7.58
N ALA A 99 -4.49 -4.58 -6.90
CA ALA A 99 -3.78 -3.54 -6.14
C ALA A 99 -4.61 -2.78 -5.08
N GLY A 100 -5.66 -3.43 -4.55
CA GLY A 100 -6.58 -2.84 -3.57
C GLY A 100 -7.65 -1.92 -4.16
N LYS A 101 -7.89 -2.01 -5.48
CA LYS A 101 -8.97 -1.34 -6.21
C LYS A 101 -9.76 -2.33 -7.05
N GLU A 102 -11.04 -2.06 -7.24
CA GLU A 102 -11.88 -2.82 -8.14
C GLU A 102 -11.76 -2.27 -9.56
N TRP A 103 -11.16 -3.05 -10.45
CA TRP A 103 -11.00 -2.68 -11.85
C TRP A 103 -12.21 -3.14 -12.63
N THR A 104 -12.76 -2.24 -13.44
CA THR A 104 -13.91 -2.51 -14.29
C THR A 104 -13.55 -2.39 -15.75
N ILE A 105 -14.13 -3.26 -16.57
CA ILE A 105 -13.98 -3.24 -18.02
C ILE A 105 -15.35 -3.23 -18.71
N VAL A 106 -15.40 -2.50 -19.81
CA VAL A 106 -16.37 -2.67 -20.88
C VAL A 106 -15.63 -2.84 -22.19
N HIS A 107 -16.01 -3.84 -22.96
CA HIS A 107 -15.41 -4.23 -24.23
C HIS A 107 -16.51 -4.39 -25.28
N ASN A 108 -16.31 -3.76 -26.44
CA ASN A 108 -17.18 -3.84 -27.60
C ASN A 108 -16.38 -4.30 -28.81
N GLY A 109 -16.47 -5.58 -29.11
CA GLY A 109 -15.67 -6.25 -30.14
C GLY A 109 -15.70 -7.76 -29.93
N ASP A 110 -15.04 -8.48 -30.83
CA ASP A 110 -14.93 -9.95 -30.78
C ASP A 110 -13.46 -10.34 -31.04
N LEU A 111 -12.90 -11.17 -30.16
CA LEU A 111 -11.56 -11.73 -30.31
C LEU A 111 -11.58 -13.03 -31.12
N ASN A 112 -10.51 -13.31 -31.87
CA ASN A 112 -10.42 -14.55 -32.65
C ASN A 112 -10.47 -15.81 -31.75
N ARG A 113 -10.98 -16.95 -32.24
CA ARG A 113 -11.12 -18.18 -31.43
C ARG A 113 -9.83 -18.75 -30.81
N MET A 114 -8.66 -18.25 -31.21
CA MET A 114 -7.34 -18.66 -30.72
C MET A 114 -6.72 -17.63 -29.78
N TYR A 115 -7.50 -16.67 -29.27
CA TYR A 115 -6.99 -15.57 -28.44
C TYR A 115 -6.24 -16.06 -27.20
N GLN A 116 -6.67 -17.20 -26.62
CA GLN A 116 -6.07 -17.81 -25.43
C GLN A 116 -4.63 -18.32 -25.67
N ASN A 117 -4.27 -18.63 -26.93
CA ASN A 117 -2.91 -19.06 -27.27
C ASN A 117 -1.93 -17.88 -27.33
N THR A 118 -2.43 -16.68 -27.64
CA THR A 118 -1.61 -15.47 -27.73
C THR A 118 -1.59 -14.72 -26.41
N LEU A 119 -2.74 -14.65 -25.73
CA LEU A 119 -2.93 -13.96 -24.46
C LEU A 119 -2.87 -14.96 -23.29
N THR A 120 -1.76 -15.69 -23.16
CA THR A 120 -1.64 -16.75 -22.15
C THR A 120 -1.70 -16.21 -20.72
N LEU A 121 -2.69 -16.67 -19.95
CA LEU A 121 -2.77 -16.45 -18.51
C LEU A 121 -1.75 -17.32 -17.76
N THR A 122 -1.09 -16.74 -16.77
CA THR A 122 -0.30 -17.49 -15.78
C THR A 122 -1.23 -18.10 -14.74
N PHE A 123 -1.11 -19.41 -14.52
CA PHE A 123 -2.08 -20.31 -13.87
C PHE A 123 -2.37 -20.11 -12.36
N SER A 124 -2.21 -18.92 -11.77
CA SER A 124 -2.36 -18.78 -10.31
C SER A 124 -3.12 -17.56 -9.78
N ASP A 125 -3.48 -16.58 -10.60
CA ASP A 125 -3.80 -15.24 -10.06
C ASP A 125 -5.15 -14.64 -10.47
N TYR A 126 -5.60 -14.85 -11.71
CA TYR A 126 -6.87 -14.30 -12.22
C TYR A 126 -7.54 -15.29 -13.17
N GLU A 127 -8.72 -15.77 -12.80
CA GLU A 127 -9.53 -16.67 -13.61
C GLU A 127 -10.85 -16.01 -14.04
N PRO A 128 -11.24 -16.13 -15.32
CA PRO A 128 -12.55 -15.70 -15.79
C PRO A 128 -13.63 -16.64 -15.22
N VAL A 129 -14.75 -16.06 -14.78
CA VAL A 129 -15.89 -16.81 -14.25
C VAL A 129 -16.90 -17.10 -15.37
N GLY A 130 -17.09 -16.15 -16.28
CA GLY A 130 -17.91 -16.26 -17.47
C GLY A 130 -17.17 -16.88 -18.66
N LYS A 131 -17.89 -17.00 -19.78
CA LYS A 131 -17.36 -17.58 -21.03
C LYS A 131 -16.94 -16.52 -22.05
N THR A 132 -17.05 -15.25 -21.69
CA THR A 132 -16.77 -14.14 -22.61
C THR A 132 -15.27 -13.88 -22.75
N ASP A 133 -14.87 -13.52 -23.96
CA ASP A 133 -13.55 -12.99 -24.27
C ASP A 133 -13.27 -11.67 -23.51
N SER A 134 -14.32 -10.91 -23.26
CA SER A 134 -14.32 -9.61 -22.60
C SER A 134 -13.86 -9.70 -21.14
N GLU A 135 -14.33 -10.70 -20.37
CA GLU A 135 -13.79 -10.95 -19.02
C GLU A 135 -12.35 -11.49 -19.09
N TYR A 136 -12.05 -12.31 -20.10
CA TYR A 136 -10.70 -12.85 -20.30
C TYR A 136 -9.67 -11.73 -20.53
N ILE A 137 -10.02 -10.70 -21.30
CA ILE A 137 -9.18 -9.51 -21.51
C ILE A 137 -8.84 -8.85 -20.17
N LEU A 138 -9.83 -8.66 -19.28
CA LEU A 138 -9.58 -8.08 -17.95
C LEU A 138 -8.64 -8.95 -17.14
N CYS A 139 -8.89 -10.26 -17.05
CA CYS A 139 -8.01 -11.19 -16.35
C CYS A 139 -6.58 -11.15 -16.88
N TRP A 140 -6.41 -11.05 -18.20
CA TRP A 140 -5.10 -10.99 -18.83
C TRP A 140 -4.38 -9.67 -18.57
N ILE A 141 -5.04 -8.52 -18.75
CA ILE A 141 -4.47 -7.20 -18.43
C ILE A 141 -4.01 -7.17 -16.98
N LEU A 142 -4.86 -7.59 -16.03
CA LEU A 142 -4.52 -7.60 -14.61
C LEU A 142 -3.38 -8.56 -14.28
N SER A 143 -3.29 -9.70 -14.98
CA SER A 143 -2.14 -10.61 -14.86
C SER A 143 -0.84 -9.93 -15.32
N GLN A 144 -0.85 -9.20 -16.43
CA GLN A 144 0.33 -8.47 -16.92
C GLN A 144 0.73 -7.29 -16.03
N LEU A 145 -0.25 -6.56 -15.49
CA LEU A 145 0.00 -5.50 -14.50
C LEU A 145 0.61 -6.10 -13.23
N ARG A 146 0.10 -7.23 -12.75
CA ARG A 146 0.64 -7.94 -11.58
C ARG A 146 2.07 -8.43 -11.81
N LYS A 147 2.38 -8.98 -12.99
CA LYS A 147 3.75 -9.40 -13.35
C LYS A 147 4.76 -8.27 -13.28
N LYS A 148 4.37 -7.05 -13.67
CA LYS A 148 5.19 -5.85 -13.53
C LYS A 148 5.06 -5.14 -12.18
N ASN A 149 4.31 -5.72 -11.23
CA ASN A 149 3.97 -5.12 -9.94
C ASN A 149 3.41 -3.69 -10.06
N ILE A 150 2.63 -3.42 -11.13
CA ILE A 150 2.00 -2.13 -11.38
C ILE A 150 0.77 -2.01 -10.49
N ARG A 151 0.78 -1.04 -9.58
CA ARG A 151 -0.33 -0.80 -8.64
C ARG A 151 -1.09 0.51 -8.92
N GLU A 152 -0.47 1.43 -9.66
CA GLU A 152 -1.00 2.76 -9.98
C GLU A 152 -0.69 3.11 -11.45
N LEU A 153 -1.52 3.94 -12.05
CA LEU A 153 -1.40 4.35 -13.47
C LEU A 153 -0.70 5.71 -13.57
N ASN A 154 0.64 5.72 -13.50
CA ASN A 154 1.46 6.87 -13.88
C ASN A 154 1.71 6.87 -15.41
N ASP A 155 2.38 7.90 -15.94
CA ASP A 155 2.61 8.03 -17.39
C ASP A 155 3.33 6.83 -18.00
N ASP A 156 4.37 6.30 -17.33
CA ASP A 156 5.11 5.12 -17.79
C ASP A 156 4.23 3.85 -17.80
N ASN A 157 3.38 3.68 -16.79
CA ASN A 157 2.47 2.54 -16.69
C ASN A 157 1.30 2.67 -17.67
N LEU A 158 0.85 3.89 -17.98
CA LEU A 158 -0.13 4.17 -19.04
C LEU A 158 0.45 3.84 -20.42
N PHE A 159 1.73 4.11 -20.67
CA PHE A 159 2.41 3.63 -21.87
C PHE A 159 2.49 2.11 -21.96
N TYR A 160 2.86 1.47 -20.86
CA TYR A 160 2.89 0.02 -20.85
C TYR A 160 1.51 -0.58 -21.10
N LEU A 161 0.45 -0.03 -20.49
CA LEU A 161 -0.91 -0.45 -20.74
C LEU A 161 -1.33 -0.21 -22.19
N TYR A 162 -0.91 0.91 -22.79
CA TYR A 162 -1.13 1.18 -24.21
C TYR A 162 -0.51 0.10 -25.12
N ASP A 163 0.69 -0.36 -24.80
CA ASP A 163 1.33 -1.46 -25.53
C ASP A 163 0.61 -2.80 -25.32
N LEU A 164 0.07 -3.07 -24.14
CA LEU A 164 -0.77 -4.25 -23.90
C LEU A 164 -2.06 -4.20 -24.73
N LEU A 165 -2.72 -3.05 -24.79
CA LEU A 165 -3.95 -2.88 -25.58
C LEU A 165 -3.69 -3.07 -27.07
N LYS A 166 -2.54 -2.61 -27.58
CA LYS A 166 -2.10 -2.91 -28.95
C LYS A 166 -1.93 -4.41 -29.19
N GLN A 167 -1.39 -5.16 -28.24
CA GLN A 167 -1.24 -6.61 -28.38
C GLN A 167 -2.61 -7.31 -28.45
N ILE A 168 -3.57 -6.89 -27.63
CA ILE A 168 -4.94 -7.45 -27.69
C ILE A 168 -5.59 -7.11 -29.04
N ASN A 169 -5.40 -5.88 -29.52
CA ASN A 169 -5.92 -5.41 -30.82
C ASN A 169 -5.26 -6.12 -32.03
N GLN A 170 -4.15 -6.84 -31.87
CA GLN A 170 -3.65 -7.74 -32.92
C GLN A 170 -4.52 -8.99 -33.09
N VAL A 171 -5.24 -9.39 -32.04
CA VAL A 171 -5.96 -10.66 -31.94
C VAL A 171 -7.43 -10.53 -32.37
N GLY A 172 -8.02 -9.34 -32.29
CA GLY A 172 -9.41 -9.08 -32.72
C GLY A 172 -9.79 -7.62 -32.64
N GLN A 173 -11.10 -7.35 -32.67
CA GLN A 173 -11.65 -6.00 -32.57
C GLN A 173 -11.70 -5.56 -31.12
N VAL A 174 -11.19 -4.37 -30.79
CA VAL A 174 -11.06 -3.91 -29.40
C VAL A 174 -11.45 -2.44 -29.27
N ASN A 175 -12.72 -2.18 -28.98
CA ASN A 175 -13.12 -0.93 -28.33
C ASN A 175 -13.29 -1.18 -26.84
N LEU A 176 -12.54 -0.46 -26.02
CA LEU A 176 -12.41 -0.84 -24.63
C LEU A 176 -12.40 0.39 -23.72
N VAL A 177 -13.16 0.27 -22.63
CA VAL A 177 -13.13 1.19 -21.50
C VAL A 177 -12.68 0.40 -20.27
N LEU A 178 -11.64 0.89 -19.62
CA LEU A 178 -11.08 0.30 -18.40
C LEU A 178 -10.99 1.39 -17.34
N SER A 179 -11.44 1.11 -16.12
CA SER A 179 -11.22 2.04 -15.00
C SER A 179 -10.87 1.30 -13.72
N ASN A 180 -10.16 2.02 -12.86
CA ASN A 180 -9.90 1.63 -11.48
C ASN A 180 -10.59 2.57 -10.47
N GLY A 181 -11.50 3.42 -10.96
CA GLY A 181 -12.19 4.47 -10.20
C GLY A 181 -11.56 5.86 -10.36
N ASP A 182 -10.24 5.94 -10.28
CA ASP A 182 -9.50 7.21 -10.37
C ASP A 182 -9.21 7.62 -11.81
N VAL A 183 -8.86 6.64 -12.64
CA VAL A 183 -8.46 6.84 -14.03
C VAL A 183 -9.32 5.95 -14.91
N THR A 184 -10.01 6.57 -15.85
CA THR A 184 -10.78 5.88 -16.89
C THR A 184 -10.01 5.98 -18.20
N ILE A 185 -9.63 4.83 -18.74
CA ILE A 185 -8.91 4.65 -20.00
C ILE A 185 -9.90 4.23 -21.06
N VAL A 186 -9.82 4.88 -22.21
CA VAL A 186 -10.63 4.58 -23.39
C VAL A 186 -9.70 4.31 -24.56
N TYR A 187 -9.91 3.18 -25.23
CA TYR A 187 -9.11 2.71 -26.35
C TYR A 187 -9.97 2.44 -27.58
N GLN A 188 -9.54 2.98 -28.71
CA GLN A 188 -10.18 2.79 -30.00
C GLN A 188 -9.50 1.69 -30.81
N ASP A 189 -10.33 0.85 -31.43
CA ASP A 189 -9.92 -0.24 -32.30
C ASP A 189 -9.02 0.22 -33.47
N LYS A 190 -8.19 -0.69 -34.01
CA LYS A 190 -7.23 -0.37 -35.08
C LYS A 190 -7.91 -0.17 -36.44
N ASP A 191 -9.03 -0.86 -36.66
CA ASP A 191 -9.78 -0.85 -37.90
C ASP A 191 -10.96 0.13 -37.81
N ASP A 192 -10.98 0.99 -36.78
CA ASP A 192 -12.04 1.97 -36.52
C ASP A 192 -13.42 1.32 -36.36
N PHE A 193 -13.46 0.07 -35.89
CA PHE A 193 -14.70 -0.63 -35.57
C PHE A 193 -15.52 0.21 -34.58
N ASN A 194 -16.81 0.42 -34.85
CA ASN A 194 -17.77 1.16 -34.03
C ASN A 194 -17.16 2.36 -33.25
N PRO A 195 -16.83 3.48 -33.92
CA PRO A 195 -15.96 4.50 -33.36
C PRO A 195 -16.49 5.15 -32.08
N ILE A 196 -15.59 5.41 -31.14
CA ILE A 196 -15.89 6.11 -29.89
C ILE A 196 -15.66 7.60 -30.07
N TYR A 197 -16.64 8.38 -29.64
CA TYR A 197 -16.59 9.84 -29.56
C TYR A 197 -16.49 10.28 -28.11
N TYR A 198 -15.86 11.42 -27.88
CA TYR A 198 -15.80 12.03 -26.56
C TYR A 198 -16.00 13.54 -26.61
N LYS A 199 -16.60 14.09 -25.55
CA LYS A 199 -16.83 15.52 -25.38
C LYS A 199 -16.51 15.93 -23.96
N LYS A 200 -15.81 17.05 -23.84
CA LYS A 200 -15.50 17.69 -22.56
C LYS A 200 -16.43 18.87 -22.35
N PHE A 201 -17.03 18.92 -21.18
CA PHE A 201 -17.93 20.00 -20.76
C PHE A 201 -17.19 20.89 -19.77
N PHE A 202 -17.40 22.20 -19.90
CA PHE A 202 -16.79 23.22 -19.05
C PHE A 202 -17.88 24.13 -18.49
N PRO A 203 -17.70 24.66 -17.26
CA PRO A 203 -18.57 25.68 -16.69
C PRO A 203 -18.60 26.97 -17.52
N PRO A 204 -19.73 27.71 -17.59
CA PRO A 204 -21.08 27.31 -17.16
C PRO A 204 -21.81 26.58 -18.30
N SER A 205 -22.14 25.31 -18.12
CA SER A 205 -22.93 24.57 -19.12
C SER A 205 -24.30 24.24 -18.57
N ASN A 206 -25.33 24.98 -19.00
CA ASN A 206 -26.71 24.76 -18.61
C ASN A 206 -27.16 23.39 -19.13
N SER A 207 -27.54 22.49 -18.21
CA SER A 207 -28.28 21.24 -18.44
C SER A 207 -28.04 20.53 -19.79
N ASN A 208 -27.11 19.59 -19.84
CA ASN A 208 -26.87 18.82 -21.06
C ASN A 208 -27.75 17.56 -21.05
N ASN A 209 -28.88 17.59 -21.76
CA ASN A 209 -29.57 16.36 -22.16
C ASN A 209 -28.76 15.72 -23.30
N LEU A 210 -28.06 14.64 -23.00
CA LEU A 210 -27.24 13.94 -23.96
C LEU A 210 -28.03 12.78 -24.53
N ASP A 211 -28.38 12.90 -25.80
CA ASP A 211 -28.99 11.81 -26.54
C ASP A 211 -27.90 10.85 -27.03
N ILE A 212 -27.80 9.69 -26.39
CA ILE A 212 -26.84 8.62 -26.68
C ILE A 212 -27.57 7.46 -27.38
N GLY A 213 -28.45 7.80 -28.33
CA GLY A 213 -29.27 6.85 -29.08
C GLY A 213 -30.54 6.47 -28.31
N TYR A 214 -30.61 5.24 -27.78
CA TYR A 214 -31.77 4.79 -26.99
C TYR A 214 -31.66 5.15 -25.50
N VAL A 215 -30.66 5.94 -25.10
CA VAL A 215 -30.48 6.40 -23.73
C VAL A 215 -30.19 7.88 -23.71
N ASN A 216 -31.07 8.63 -23.04
CA ASN A 216 -30.86 10.01 -22.72
C ASN A 216 -30.19 10.13 -21.35
N VAL A 217 -28.99 10.69 -21.30
CA VAL A 217 -28.28 10.97 -20.05
C VAL A 217 -28.39 12.45 -19.78
N ALA A 218 -29.17 12.82 -18.76
CA ALA A 218 -29.26 14.17 -18.26
C ALA A 218 -28.35 14.28 -17.02
N THR A 219 -27.20 14.93 -17.18
CA THR A 219 -26.29 15.22 -16.07
C THR A 219 -26.82 16.45 -15.33
N GLY A 220 -27.61 16.25 -14.27
CA GLY A 220 -28.05 17.38 -13.44
C GLY A 220 -29.15 17.04 -12.43
N LEU A 221 -28.79 17.09 -11.15
CA LEU A 221 -29.68 17.51 -10.08
C LEU A 221 -29.08 18.82 -9.53
N TYR A 222 -29.91 19.89 -9.47
CA TYR A 222 -29.73 21.20 -8.83
C TYR A 222 -28.29 21.77 -8.69
N GLU A 223 -28.03 22.92 -9.35
CA GLU A 223 -26.85 23.80 -9.14
C GLU A 223 -25.49 23.32 -9.69
N ASP A 224 -25.41 22.26 -10.48
CA ASP A 224 -24.16 21.73 -11.07
C ASP A 224 -23.64 22.50 -12.31
N GLU A 225 -23.92 23.80 -12.42
CA GLU A 225 -23.45 24.64 -13.54
C GLU A 225 -21.92 24.87 -13.51
N LEU A 226 -21.25 24.55 -12.40
CA LEU A 226 -19.83 24.79 -12.16
C LEU A 226 -18.92 23.55 -12.30
N ARG A 227 -19.40 22.45 -12.90
CA ARG A 227 -18.66 21.17 -12.98
C ARG A 227 -17.98 20.93 -14.33
N THR A 228 -16.85 20.22 -14.29
CA THR A 228 -16.14 19.72 -15.47
C THR A 228 -16.30 18.21 -15.56
N TYR A 229 -16.83 17.72 -16.68
CA TYR A 229 -16.90 16.29 -16.95
C TYR A 229 -16.57 15.96 -18.40
N THR A 230 -16.09 14.73 -18.62
CA THR A 230 -15.81 14.17 -19.95
C THR A 230 -16.63 12.91 -20.14
N ILE A 231 -17.31 12.81 -21.28
CA ILE A 231 -18.18 11.69 -21.62
C ILE A 231 -17.67 11.03 -22.89
N PHE A 232 -17.71 9.70 -22.90
CA PHE A 232 -17.35 8.84 -24.02
C PHE A 232 -18.53 7.96 -24.43
N SER A 233 -18.82 7.89 -25.74
CA SER A 233 -19.79 6.95 -26.28
C SER A 233 -19.62 6.68 -27.78
N ASN A 234 -20.16 5.56 -28.27
CA ASN A 234 -20.10 5.14 -29.67
C ASN A 234 -21.20 5.77 -30.56
N ASN A 235 -22.31 6.22 -29.98
CA ASN A 235 -23.45 6.73 -30.73
C ASN A 235 -23.83 8.13 -30.24
N THR A 236 -23.72 9.11 -31.12
CA THR A 236 -24.23 10.46 -30.90
C THR A 236 -24.90 10.95 -32.18
N ASN A 237 -26.03 11.65 -32.06
CA ASN A 237 -26.43 12.63 -33.06
C ASN A 237 -25.31 13.68 -33.09
N VAL A 238 -24.39 13.54 -34.05
CA VAL A 238 -23.09 14.21 -34.05
C VAL A 238 -23.26 15.69 -34.36
N ASP A 239 -23.51 16.50 -33.35
CA ASP A 239 -23.13 17.90 -33.41
C ASP A 239 -21.61 18.00 -33.55
N ASN A 240 -21.10 18.99 -34.31
CA ASN A 240 -19.66 19.25 -34.57
C ASN A 240 -18.80 19.49 -33.30
N THR A 241 -19.37 19.36 -32.11
CA THR A 241 -18.72 19.57 -30.81
C THR A 241 -18.10 18.31 -30.22
N TRP A 242 -18.44 17.11 -30.72
CA TRP A 242 -17.86 15.84 -30.29
C TRP A 242 -16.57 15.52 -31.05
N ARG A 243 -15.56 14.99 -30.35
CA ARG A 243 -14.30 14.58 -30.93
C ARG A 243 -14.28 13.06 -31.11
N LYS A 244 -13.95 12.61 -32.32
CA LYS A 244 -13.76 11.19 -32.61
C LYS A 244 -12.38 10.72 -32.14
N LEU A 245 -12.29 9.57 -31.50
CA LEU A 245 -11.00 8.92 -31.25
C LEU A 245 -10.43 8.35 -32.55
N LEU A 246 -9.13 8.57 -32.78
CA LEU A 246 -8.40 8.03 -33.92
C LEU A 246 -8.16 6.51 -33.74
N PRO A 247 -7.96 5.75 -34.81
CA PRO A 247 -7.64 4.33 -34.70
C PRO A 247 -6.38 4.09 -33.88
N THR A 248 -6.40 3.09 -32.99
CA THR A 248 -5.34 2.80 -32.01
C THR A 248 -5.03 3.94 -31.03
N GLN A 249 -5.93 4.91 -30.89
CA GLN A 249 -5.78 5.98 -29.91
C GLN A 249 -6.22 5.49 -28.52
N MET A 250 -5.42 5.83 -27.52
CA MET A 250 -5.75 5.68 -26.11
C MET A 250 -5.83 7.06 -25.46
N VAL A 251 -6.90 7.29 -24.70
CA VAL A 251 -7.09 8.50 -23.90
C VAL A 251 -7.37 8.08 -22.47
N ALA A 252 -6.61 8.63 -21.51
CA ALA A 252 -6.86 8.44 -20.10
C ALA A 252 -7.41 9.74 -19.49
N VAL A 253 -8.49 9.60 -18.72
CA VAL A 253 -9.20 10.69 -18.07
C VAL A 253 -9.26 10.45 -16.58
N SER A 254 -9.03 11.49 -15.80
CA SER A 254 -9.21 11.49 -14.35
C SER A 254 -9.88 12.80 -13.95
N HIS A 255 -10.88 12.71 -13.06
CA HIS A 255 -11.59 13.88 -12.53
C HIS A 255 -12.09 14.84 -13.64
N GLY A 256 -12.68 14.29 -14.70
CA GLY A 256 -13.19 15.08 -15.84
C GLY A 256 -12.13 15.73 -16.74
N ARG A 257 -10.84 15.44 -16.53
CA ARG A 257 -9.71 15.97 -17.33
C ARG A 257 -8.97 14.85 -18.04
N VAL A 258 -8.64 15.06 -19.31
CA VAL A 258 -7.71 14.19 -20.03
C VAL A 258 -6.32 14.37 -19.43
N ILE A 259 -5.77 13.32 -18.81
CA ILE A 259 -4.44 13.34 -18.20
C ILE A 259 -3.37 12.78 -19.14
N TRP A 260 -3.76 11.91 -20.08
CA TRP A 260 -2.83 11.26 -20.98
C TRP A 260 -3.51 10.95 -22.32
N ASN A 261 -2.78 11.09 -23.42
CA ASN A 261 -3.24 10.81 -24.77
C ASN A 261 -2.10 10.17 -25.60
N SER A 262 -2.41 9.16 -26.41
CA SER A 262 -1.43 8.53 -27.31
C SER A 262 -1.22 9.32 -28.61
N ASP A 263 -2.06 10.32 -28.91
CA ASP A 263 -1.88 11.19 -30.07
C ASP A 263 -0.72 12.17 -29.85
N LYS A 264 0.29 12.09 -30.72
CA LYS A 264 1.50 12.92 -30.71
C LYS A 264 1.20 14.41 -30.84
N ASN A 265 0.06 14.77 -31.44
CA ASN A 265 -0.35 16.16 -31.65
C ASN A 265 -1.17 16.71 -30.47
N SER A 266 -1.48 15.89 -29.47
CA SER A 266 -2.22 16.31 -28.28
C SER A 266 -1.30 17.05 -27.29
N SER A 267 -1.81 18.11 -26.66
CA SER A 267 -1.11 18.80 -25.57
C SER A 267 -0.82 17.90 -24.36
N ASN A 268 -1.57 16.80 -24.23
CA ASN A 268 -1.44 15.81 -23.17
C ASN A 268 -0.80 14.52 -23.72
N TYR A 269 0.04 14.63 -24.75
CA TYR A 269 0.73 13.48 -25.31
C TYR A 269 1.61 12.85 -24.23
N GLY A 270 1.44 11.54 -24.01
CA GLY A 270 2.22 10.82 -23.01
C GLY A 270 3.74 10.89 -23.25
N GLY A 271 4.17 11.10 -24.50
CA GLY A 271 5.59 10.99 -24.87
C GLY A 271 6.35 12.29 -24.62
N HIS A 272 6.95 12.37 -23.44
CA HIS A 272 8.04 13.27 -23.03
C HIS A 272 8.09 14.65 -23.72
N THR A 273 7.43 15.65 -23.13
CA THR A 273 7.89 17.04 -23.19
C THR A 273 8.78 17.34 -21.97
N TYR A 274 10.06 16.98 -22.08
CA TYR A 274 11.12 17.47 -21.20
C TYR A 274 11.58 18.84 -21.75
N GLN A 275 11.46 19.91 -20.95
CA GLN A 275 12.21 21.16 -21.15
C GLN A 275 13.39 21.19 -20.16
N PRO A 276 14.60 21.60 -20.61
CA PRO A 276 15.84 21.35 -19.90
C PRO A 276 16.12 22.41 -18.84
N ASP A 277 16.63 22.01 -17.69
CA ASP A 277 17.89 22.59 -17.20
C ASP A 277 18.54 21.74 -16.09
N GLN A 278 19.79 21.39 -16.38
CA GLN A 278 20.93 21.09 -15.50
C GLN A 278 20.81 19.94 -14.46
N LEU A 279 21.44 18.81 -14.78
CA LEU A 279 22.72 18.39 -14.15
C LEU A 279 23.19 17.02 -14.67
N ASN A 280 24.35 17.06 -15.35
CA ASN A 280 25.40 16.06 -15.52
C ASN A 280 25.06 14.55 -15.46
N VAL A 281 25.36 13.91 -16.60
CA VAL A 281 25.56 12.47 -16.82
C VAL A 281 26.74 11.96 -15.96
N PRO A 282 26.63 10.78 -15.32
CA PRO A 282 27.25 9.55 -15.87
C PRO A 282 26.22 8.41 -15.94
N THR A 283 26.00 7.79 -17.11
CA THR A 283 26.79 6.68 -17.66
C THR A 283 27.20 5.65 -16.61
N GLU A 284 26.22 4.92 -16.08
CA GLU A 284 26.44 3.56 -15.58
C GLU A 284 25.18 2.75 -15.83
N ILE A 285 25.36 1.54 -16.35
CA ILE A 285 24.31 0.54 -16.53
C ILE A 285 23.67 0.35 -15.14
N LYS A 286 22.46 0.89 -14.93
CA LYS A 286 21.67 0.54 -13.75
C LYS A 286 21.22 -0.91 -13.95
N THR A 287 22.07 -1.82 -13.52
CA THR A 287 21.65 -3.09 -12.91
C THR A 287 20.35 -2.84 -12.17
N PHE A 288 19.33 -3.66 -12.45
CA PHE A 288 18.10 -3.65 -11.66
C PHE A 288 18.53 -3.77 -10.20
N LYS A 289 18.49 -2.68 -9.42
CA LYS A 289 18.69 -2.76 -7.98
C LYS A 289 17.58 -3.67 -7.50
N SER A 290 17.98 -4.83 -7.00
CA SER A 290 17.11 -5.75 -6.31
C SER A 290 16.11 -4.98 -5.45
N SER A 291 14.82 -5.30 -5.58
CA SER A 291 13.75 -4.76 -4.70
C SER A 291 13.91 -5.20 -3.24
N GLU A 292 14.98 -5.94 -2.95
CA GLU A 292 15.35 -6.47 -1.65
C GLU A 292 16.86 -6.20 -1.43
N ARG A 293 17.21 -5.55 -0.33
CA ARG A 293 18.60 -5.51 0.15
C ARG A 293 18.88 -6.82 0.89
N ILE A 294 19.99 -7.47 0.59
CA ILE A 294 20.39 -8.71 1.24
C ILE A 294 21.52 -8.41 2.23
N LEU A 295 21.26 -8.68 3.51
CA LEU A 295 22.18 -8.46 4.60
C LEU A 295 22.67 -9.80 5.16
N ASP A 296 23.99 -9.96 5.27
CA ASP A 296 24.64 -11.06 5.97
C ASP A 296 25.06 -10.60 7.36
N ILE A 297 24.56 -11.28 8.38
CA ILE A 297 24.66 -10.86 9.78
C ILE A 297 25.33 -11.96 10.58
N VAL A 298 26.35 -11.57 11.33
CA VAL A 298 27.03 -12.43 12.31
C VAL A 298 26.95 -11.75 13.66
N HIS A 299 26.28 -12.37 14.63
CA HIS A 299 26.23 -11.92 16.02
C HIS A 299 26.87 -12.99 16.90
N THR A 300 27.94 -12.62 17.61
CA THR A 300 28.53 -13.44 18.66
C THR A 300 28.35 -12.78 20.02
N THR A 301 27.70 -13.48 20.95
CA THR A 301 27.63 -13.10 22.37
C THR A 301 28.44 -14.09 23.18
N LYS A 302 29.46 -13.62 23.90
CA LYS A 302 30.29 -14.45 24.78
C LYS A 302 30.13 -14.01 26.24
N TYR A 303 29.68 -14.95 27.07
CA TYR A 303 29.65 -14.82 28.52
C TYR A 303 30.83 -15.56 29.14
N THR A 304 31.52 -14.92 30.06
CA THR A 304 32.56 -15.55 30.89
C THR A 304 32.20 -15.37 32.35
N TYR A 305 32.22 -16.46 33.11
CA TYR A 305 31.87 -16.49 34.53
C TYR A 305 33.09 -16.88 35.36
N GLU A 306 33.27 -16.21 36.49
CA GLU A 306 34.32 -16.53 37.46
C GLU A 306 34.20 -17.97 38.00
N ILE A 307 32.97 -18.36 38.34
CA ILE A 307 32.62 -19.67 38.92
C ILE A 307 31.75 -20.43 37.91
N PRO A 308 31.96 -21.75 37.71
CA PRO A 308 31.14 -22.54 36.80
C PRO A 308 29.65 -22.42 37.11
N VAL A 309 28.87 -22.11 36.08
CA VAL A 309 27.41 -22.12 36.13
C VAL A 309 26.96 -23.57 35.93
N ASN A 310 26.30 -24.13 36.94
CA ASN A 310 25.84 -25.52 36.91
C ASN A 310 24.46 -25.67 36.29
N LEU A 311 23.59 -24.68 36.48
CA LEU A 311 22.23 -24.70 35.97
C LEU A 311 21.81 -23.29 35.57
N SER A 312 21.46 -23.13 34.31
CA SER A 312 20.93 -21.90 33.76
C SER A 312 19.85 -22.19 32.72
N LYS A 313 18.97 -21.21 32.56
CA LYS A 313 17.98 -21.19 31.48
C LYS A 313 18.15 -19.89 30.70
N HIS A 314 18.06 -19.96 29.39
CA HIS A 314 18.21 -18.80 28.52
C HIS A 314 17.08 -18.74 27.50
N ASN A 315 16.55 -17.55 27.26
CA ASN A 315 15.67 -17.23 26.15
C ASN A 315 16.48 -16.45 25.12
N ILE A 316 16.57 -16.98 23.90
CA ILE A 316 17.25 -16.34 22.78
C ILE A 316 16.20 -15.90 21.76
N ARG A 317 16.19 -14.59 21.47
CA ARG A 317 15.34 -13.93 20.47
C ARG A 317 16.23 -13.29 19.42
N MET A 318 16.99 -14.12 18.70
CA MET A 318 17.94 -13.68 17.67
C MET A 318 17.51 -14.03 16.25
N LYS A 319 16.45 -14.82 16.09
CA LYS A 319 15.93 -15.21 14.77
C LYS A 319 15.17 -14.04 14.15
N PRO A 320 15.56 -13.58 12.95
CA PRO A 320 14.86 -12.49 12.27
C PRO A 320 13.39 -12.85 12.02
N ILE A 321 12.50 -11.87 12.00
CA ILE A 321 11.09 -12.11 11.70
C ILE A 321 10.87 -12.29 10.20
N VAL A 322 9.87 -13.11 9.86
CA VAL A 322 9.37 -13.27 8.50
C VAL A 322 8.08 -12.48 8.36
N ASP A 323 8.06 -11.49 7.47
CA ASP A 323 6.89 -10.69 7.15
C ASP A 323 6.91 -10.27 5.66
N THR A 324 5.98 -9.42 5.24
CA THR A 324 5.88 -8.96 3.85
C THR A 324 7.06 -8.10 3.39
N LYS A 325 7.86 -7.57 4.33
CA LYS A 325 9.01 -6.70 4.08
C LYS A 325 10.35 -7.38 4.42
N GLN A 326 10.35 -8.54 5.06
CA GLN A 326 11.56 -9.22 5.51
C GLN A 326 11.44 -10.74 5.34
N ARG A 327 12.43 -11.34 4.68
CA ARG A 327 12.50 -12.79 4.43
C ARG A 327 13.86 -13.34 4.83
N ILE A 328 13.85 -14.50 5.48
CA ILE A 328 15.07 -15.22 5.85
C ILE A 328 15.52 -16.06 4.65
N LEU A 329 16.78 -15.92 4.25
CA LEU A 329 17.43 -16.77 3.23
C LEU A 329 18.17 -17.93 3.89
N ASN A 330 18.88 -17.63 4.97
CA ASN A 330 19.60 -18.61 5.77
C ASN A 330 19.60 -18.19 7.24
N TYR A 331 19.56 -19.17 8.14
CA TYR A 331 19.63 -18.94 9.57
C TYR A 331 20.31 -20.14 10.25
N ASP A 332 21.34 -19.84 11.02
CA ASP A 332 22.07 -20.81 11.84
C ASP A 332 22.34 -20.22 13.24
N LEU A 333 22.16 -21.06 14.27
CA LEU A 333 22.35 -20.70 15.68
C LEU A 333 23.17 -21.76 16.40
N ASN A 334 24.44 -21.41 16.62
CA ASN A 334 25.41 -22.24 17.30
C ASN A 334 25.56 -21.83 18.76
N ILE A 335 25.57 -22.83 19.64
CA ILE A 335 25.70 -22.64 21.08
C ILE A 335 26.85 -23.52 21.55
N SER A 336 27.80 -22.94 22.30
CA SER A 336 29.03 -23.65 22.67
C SER A 336 28.84 -24.74 23.72
N VAL A 337 27.75 -24.68 24.50
CA VAL A 337 27.48 -25.59 25.62
C VAL A 337 26.35 -26.55 25.27
N ALA A 338 26.49 -27.82 25.66
CA ALA A 338 25.44 -28.82 25.51
C ALA A 338 24.18 -28.42 26.28
N CYS A 339 23.08 -28.22 25.56
CA CYS A 339 21.81 -27.75 26.10
C CYS A 339 20.62 -28.47 25.45
N GLU A 340 19.50 -28.54 26.17
CA GLU A 340 18.19 -28.83 25.60
C GLU A 340 17.66 -27.56 24.95
N LYS A 341 17.24 -27.66 23.69
CA LYS A 341 16.66 -26.56 22.93
C LYS A 341 15.17 -26.81 22.74
N GLU A 342 14.36 -25.81 23.04
CA GLU A 342 12.93 -25.79 22.75
C GLU A 342 12.64 -24.50 21.97
N GLU A 343 11.90 -24.60 20.88
CA GLU A 343 11.54 -23.44 20.05
C GLU A 343 10.04 -23.18 20.20
N TYR A 344 9.67 -21.92 20.45
CA TYR A 344 8.28 -21.50 20.50
C TYR A 344 8.14 -20.03 20.08
N THR A 345 6.93 -19.64 19.69
CA THR A 345 6.59 -18.26 19.41
C THR A 345 5.93 -17.63 20.65
N ASP A 346 6.43 -16.48 21.10
CA ASP A 346 5.87 -15.78 22.26
C ASP A 346 4.57 -15.02 21.94
N VAL A 347 3.97 -14.39 22.97
CA VAL A 347 2.72 -13.63 22.83
C VAL A 347 2.83 -12.42 21.89
N PHE A 348 4.04 -11.94 21.61
CA PHE A 348 4.31 -10.81 20.71
C PHE A 348 4.61 -11.27 19.28
N GLY A 349 4.62 -12.58 19.03
CA GLY A 349 4.97 -13.15 17.73
C GLY A 349 6.47 -13.25 17.48
N ASN A 350 7.30 -13.19 18.53
CA ASN A 350 8.74 -13.39 18.39
C ASN A 350 9.09 -14.88 18.42
N ASP A 351 10.03 -15.30 17.59
CA ASP A 351 10.61 -16.64 17.67
C ASP A 351 11.62 -16.70 18.83
N VAL A 352 11.37 -17.58 19.79
CA VAL A 352 12.18 -17.78 20.99
C VAL A 352 12.79 -19.18 20.96
N VAL A 353 14.12 -19.25 21.12
CA VAL A 353 14.83 -20.48 21.42
C VAL A 353 15.12 -20.51 22.92
N PHE A 354 14.40 -21.37 23.63
CA PHE A 354 14.63 -21.64 25.04
C PHE A 354 15.71 -22.70 25.21
N LEU A 355 16.70 -22.38 26.03
CA LEU A 355 17.83 -23.24 26.32
C LEU A 355 17.85 -23.62 27.78
N LYS A 356 18.10 -24.89 28.05
CA LYS A 356 18.40 -25.41 29.38
C LYS A 356 19.74 -26.12 29.37
N THR A 357 20.69 -25.63 30.16
CA THR A 357 22.06 -26.16 30.16
C THR A 357 22.13 -27.50 30.87
N LYS A 358 22.85 -28.48 30.28
CA LYS A 358 23.03 -29.82 30.87
C LYS A 358 24.31 -29.96 31.69
N GLU A 359 25.35 -29.23 31.28
CA GLU A 359 26.69 -29.36 31.83
C GLU A 359 27.15 -28.06 32.49
N PRO A 360 28.00 -28.13 33.53
CA PRO A 360 28.62 -26.94 34.09
C PRO A 360 29.56 -26.27 33.09
N TYR A 361 29.47 -24.95 32.97
CA TYR A 361 30.31 -24.19 32.06
C TYR A 361 30.86 -22.93 32.70
N LYS A 362 32.05 -22.51 32.27
CA LYS A 362 32.64 -21.20 32.60
C LYS A 362 32.46 -20.18 31.47
N GLU A 363 32.44 -20.67 30.23
CA GLU A 363 32.26 -19.85 29.04
C GLU A 363 31.01 -20.32 28.29
N PHE A 364 30.18 -19.37 27.87
CA PHE A 364 28.97 -19.62 27.10
C PHE A 364 28.94 -18.67 25.92
N THR A 365 29.05 -19.23 24.72
CA THR A 365 29.05 -18.47 23.47
C THR A 365 27.81 -18.81 22.67
N ILE A 366 27.09 -17.78 22.25
CA ILE A 366 25.99 -17.84 21.30
C ILE A 366 26.49 -17.19 20.03
N GLU A 367 26.51 -17.94 18.93
CA GLU A 367 26.85 -17.42 17.60
C GLU A 367 25.65 -17.61 16.68
N MET A 368 25.14 -16.49 16.16
CA MET A 368 24.06 -16.46 15.18
C MET A 368 24.61 -15.97 13.84
N LYS A 369 24.33 -16.71 12.77
CA LYS A 369 24.65 -16.35 11.39
C LYS A 369 23.37 -16.37 10.57
N THR A 370 23.03 -15.25 9.93
CA THR A 370 21.81 -15.18 9.12
C THR A 370 21.99 -14.31 7.89
N LYS A 371 21.36 -14.75 6.79
CA LYS A 371 21.19 -13.94 5.59
C LYS A 371 19.74 -13.57 5.46
N VAL A 372 19.46 -12.27 5.39
CA VAL A 372 18.10 -11.73 5.39
C VAL A 372 17.93 -10.81 4.20
N ALA A 373 16.83 -10.98 3.48
CA ALA A 373 16.38 -10.06 2.44
C ALA A 373 15.37 -9.08 3.05
N VAL A 374 15.67 -7.79 3.00
CA VAL A 374 14.82 -6.69 3.48
C VAL A 374 14.35 -5.86 2.30
N SER A 375 13.03 -5.68 2.16
CA SER A 375 12.46 -4.89 1.08
C SER A 375 12.91 -3.43 1.14
N THR A 376 13.28 -2.88 -0.02
CA THR A 376 13.58 -1.46 -0.21
C THR A 376 12.33 -0.64 -0.59
N ASP A 377 11.15 -1.28 -0.58
CA ASP A 377 9.90 -0.65 -1.00
C ASP A 377 9.36 0.31 0.09
N HIS A 378 9.43 1.61 -0.22
CA HIS A 378 8.89 2.69 0.61
C HIS A 378 7.41 2.99 0.33
N SER A 379 6.70 2.15 -0.45
CA SER A 379 5.33 2.42 -0.92
C SER A 379 4.27 2.56 0.19
N VAL A 380 4.60 2.31 1.46
CA VAL A 380 3.63 2.43 2.58
C VAL A 380 3.31 3.90 2.92
N ARG A 381 4.14 4.87 2.50
CA ARG A 381 3.93 6.30 2.80
C ARG A 381 2.94 7.06 1.89
N LYS A 382 2.29 6.43 0.90
CA LYS A 382 1.45 7.13 -0.10
C LYS A 382 -0.04 6.74 -0.13
N ARG A 383 -0.65 6.47 1.02
CA ARG A 383 -2.12 6.40 1.20
C ARG A 383 -2.41 6.92 2.62
N SER A 384 -3.14 8.00 2.93
CA SER A 384 -4.15 8.84 2.28
C SER A 384 -3.84 10.32 2.61
N ILE A 385 -3.67 11.18 1.62
CA ILE A 385 -3.54 12.63 1.81
C ILE A 385 -4.87 13.28 2.27
N ASN A 386 -5.98 12.54 2.23
CA ASN A 386 -7.31 13.05 2.51
C ASN A 386 -7.82 12.75 3.93
N SER A 387 -7.06 12.02 4.76
CA SER A 387 -7.38 11.85 6.17
C SER A 387 -6.17 12.23 7.01
N ARG A 388 -6.03 13.54 7.29
CA ARG A 388 -5.13 13.97 8.36
C ARG A 388 -5.65 13.35 9.65
N THR A 389 -4.94 12.34 10.15
CA THR A 389 -5.23 11.80 11.47
C THR A 389 -4.73 12.83 12.47
N THR A 390 -5.66 13.52 13.12
CA THR A 390 -5.33 14.54 14.12
C THR A 390 -5.27 13.93 15.52
N MET A 391 -4.40 14.47 16.36
CA MET A 391 -4.39 14.20 17.79
C MET A 391 -5.59 14.91 18.48
N PRO A 392 -6.25 14.28 19.49
CA PRO A 392 -6.04 12.91 19.97
C PRO A 392 -6.71 11.86 19.06
N ILE A 393 -6.11 10.66 18.95
CA ILE A 393 -6.77 9.54 18.26
C ILE A 393 -7.94 9.03 19.08
N SER A 394 -9.12 8.97 18.45
CA SER A 394 -10.25 8.21 18.99
C SER A 394 -10.19 6.76 18.53
N TRP A 395 -10.08 5.85 19.48
CA TRP A 395 -10.08 4.41 19.24
C TRP A 395 -11.47 3.83 19.49
N MET A 396 -11.95 2.98 18.59
CA MET A 396 -13.15 2.18 18.89
C MET A 396 -12.88 1.30 20.12
N PRO A 397 -13.87 1.03 20.99
CA PRO A 397 -13.65 0.30 22.25
C PRO A 397 -12.90 -1.02 22.08
N TRP A 398 -13.21 -1.80 21.03
CA TRP A 398 -12.52 -3.05 20.73
C TRP A 398 -11.06 -2.84 20.26
N GLN A 399 -10.79 -1.80 19.47
CA GLN A 399 -9.43 -1.47 19.03
C GLN A 399 -8.59 -1.04 20.23
N ARG A 400 -9.16 -0.20 21.10
CA ARG A 400 -8.52 0.22 22.34
C ARG A 400 -8.21 -1.00 23.21
N GLN A 401 -9.15 -1.93 23.36
CA GLN A 401 -8.94 -3.17 24.12
C GLN A 401 -7.76 -3.98 23.54
N MET A 402 -7.72 -4.21 22.23
CA MET A 402 -6.62 -4.92 21.57
C MET A 402 -5.27 -4.20 21.69
N MET A 403 -5.28 -2.86 21.67
CA MET A 403 -4.07 -2.03 21.73
C MET A 403 -3.65 -1.65 23.15
N THR A 404 -4.43 -2.01 24.17
CA THR A 404 -4.18 -1.67 25.58
C THR A 404 -2.73 -1.94 26.00
N PRO A 405 -2.11 -3.11 25.71
CA PRO A 405 -0.73 -3.39 26.12
C PRO A 405 0.30 -2.41 25.55
N TYR A 406 -0.01 -1.77 24.41
CA TYR A 406 0.84 -0.80 23.73
C TYR A 406 0.44 0.66 23.99
N LEU A 407 -0.68 0.89 24.70
CA LEU A 407 -1.18 2.20 25.11
C LEU A 407 -0.88 2.50 26.58
N LEU A 408 -0.71 1.48 27.42
CA LEU A 408 -0.42 1.66 28.84
C LEU A 408 0.91 2.39 29.05
N SER A 409 0.85 3.47 29.83
CA SER A 409 2.02 4.23 30.25
C SER A 409 3.00 3.34 31.01
N VAL A 410 4.29 3.72 30.96
CA VAL A 410 5.31 3.10 31.80
C VAL A 410 5.01 3.44 33.27
N GLU A 411 5.28 2.50 34.18
CA GLU A 411 5.12 2.71 35.61
C GLU A 411 6.10 3.79 36.10
N LEU A 412 5.60 5.02 36.28
CA LEU A 412 6.35 6.17 36.77
C LEU A 412 5.51 6.92 37.83
N PRO A 413 6.15 7.64 38.76
CA PRO A 413 5.46 8.57 39.65
C PRO A 413 4.58 9.55 38.87
N GLN A 414 3.40 9.85 39.42
CA GLN A 414 2.41 10.73 38.77
C GLN A 414 2.99 12.10 38.37
N THR A 415 3.83 12.70 39.22
CA THR A 415 4.47 13.99 38.93
C THR A 415 5.41 13.93 37.72
N GLN A 416 6.11 12.81 37.54
CA GLN A 416 7.00 12.60 36.39
C GLN A 416 6.20 12.39 35.10
N LEU A 417 5.06 11.69 35.20
CA LEU A 417 4.14 11.50 34.07
C LEU A 417 3.53 12.82 33.61
N GLU A 418 3.20 13.72 34.54
CA GLU A 418 2.66 15.05 34.23
C GLU A 418 3.69 15.90 33.46
N GLU A 419 4.95 15.93 33.89
CA GLU A 419 6.01 16.64 33.17
C GLU A 419 6.27 16.06 31.76
N LEU A 420 6.30 14.73 31.63
CA LEU A 420 6.45 14.08 30.33
C LEU A 420 5.23 14.31 29.43
N MET A 421 4.03 14.41 30.02
CA MET A 421 2.82 14.74 29.28
C MET A 421 2.87 16.17 28.76
N ASP A 422 3.29 17.14 29.58
CA ASP A 422 3.46 18.53 29.15
C ASP A 422 4.50 18.64 28.02
N TYR A 423 5.61 17.90 28.15
CA TYR A 423 6.59 17.80 27.09
C TYR A 423 5.99 17.20 25.82
N ALA A 424 5.26 16.08 25.90
CA ALA A 424 4.60 15.44 24.76
C ALA A 424 3.56 16.35 24.08
N VAL A 425 2.73 17.04 24.86
CA VAL A 425 1.71 17.99 24.37
C VAL A 425 2.34 19.20 23.68
N SER A 426 3.55 19.60 24.06
CA SER A 426 4.28 20.68 23.37
C SER A 426 4.53 20.36 21.88
N PHE A 427 4.78 19.09 21.54
CA PHE A 427 4.92 18.64 20.14
C PHE A 427 3.60 18.71 19.39
N VAL A 428 2.48 18.37 20.04
CA VAL A 428 1.15 18.45 19.44
C VAL A 428 0.79 19.89 19.07
N LYS A 429 1.06 20.84 19.98
CA LYS A 429 0.76 22.27 19.78
C LYS A 429 1.54 22.90 18.64
N ARG A 430 2.81 22.52 18.45
CA ARG A 430 3.69 23.14 17.43
C ARG A 430 3.59 22.53 16.03
N ASN A 431 2.91 21.39 15.89
CA ASN A 431 2.71 20.68 14.63
C ASN A 431 1.23 20.59 14.22
N ASP A 432 0.40 21.54 14.65
CA ASP A 432 -1.03 21.63 14.31
C ASP A 432 -1.83 20.33 14.54
N SER A 433 -1.44 19.55 15.56
CA SER A 433 -2.03 18.25 15.90
C SER A 433 -1.95 17.18 14.81
N ASP A 434 -1.14 17.34 13.76
CA ASP A 434 -0.91 16.31 12.75
C ASP A 434 -0.05 15.18 13.32
N ILE A 435 -0.57 13.95 13.32
CA ILE A 435 0.11 12.83 13.99
C ILE A 435 1.49 12.53 13.39
N MET A 436 1.63 12.59 12.06
CA MET A 436 2.87 12.22 11.39
C MET A 436 3.94 13.28 11.65
N ALA A 437 3.54 14.56 11.59
CA ALA A 437 4.43 15.67 11.92
C ALA A 437 4.86 15.62 13.39
N VAL A 438 3.93 15.35 14.32
CA VAL A 438 4.25 15.20 15.76
C VAL A 438 5.26 14.08 15.99
N LEU A 439 5.06 12.90 15.41
CA LEU A 439 5.94 11.75 15.61
C LEU A 439 7.33 11.97 14.97
N ASP A 440 7.38 12.56 13.77
CA ASP A 440 8.63 12.92 13.11
C ASP A 440 9.42 13.98 13.90
N ASP A 441 8.72 14.93 14.51
CA ASP A 441 9.32 15.97 15.35
C ASP A 441 9.83 15.41 16.68
N ILE A 442 9.10 14.48 17.34
CA ILE A 442 9.63 13.74 18.50
C ILE A 442 10.91 13.00 18.10
N ASN A 443 10.93 12.32 16.94
CA ASN A 443 12.09 11.58 16.44
C ASN A 443 13.32 12.49 16.28
N LYS A 444 13.14 13.60 15.58
CA LYS A 444 14.20 14.58 15.30
C LYS A 444 14.66 15.29 16.56
N THR A 445 13.74 15.64 17.46
CA THR A 445 14.09 16.30 18.72
C THR A 445 14.96 15.39 19.58
N ILE A 446 14.62 14.09 19.70
CA ILE A 446 15.47 13.15 20.43
C ILE A 446 16.85 13.06 19.78
N TYR A 447 16.92 12.95 18.45
CA TYR A 447 18.19 12.88 17.73
C TYR A 447 19.08 14.12 17.91
N TYR A 448 18.52 15.33 17.86
CA TYR A 448 19.30 16.57 17.91
C TYR A 448 19.59 17.04 19.34
N GLU A 449 18.69 16.83 20.29
CA GLU A 449 18.83 17.35 21.67
C GLU A 449 19.44 16.35 22.65
N TYR A 450 19.39 15.05 22.36
CA TYR A 450 19.87 14.01 23.27
C TYR A 450 21.19 13.44 22.78
N LYS A 451 22.18 13.44 23.66
CA LYS A 451 23.53 12.98 23.33
C LYS A 451 23.65 11.48 23.55
N TYR A 452 24.07 10.76 22.50
CA TYR A 452 24.47 9.37 22.62
C TYR A 452 25.69 9.22 23.52
N ALA A 453 25.57 8.46 24.61
CA ALA A 453 26.64 8.29 25.59
C ALA A 453 26.65 6.86 26.14
N SER A 454 27.57 6.03 25.62
CA SER A 454 27.76 4.66 26.12
C SER A 454 28.18 4.65 27.59
N GLY A 455 27.60 3.74 28.38
CA GLY A 455 27.86 3.61 29.83
C GLY A 455 27.24 4.70 30.71
N SER A 456 26.46 5.63 30.15
CA SER A 456 25.76 6.66 30.93
C SER A 456 24.51 6.16 31.65
N THR A 457 23.99 5.00 31.25
CA THR A 457 22.72 4.44 31.71
C THR A 457 22.86 2.98 32.13
N ASN A 458 21.85 2.47 32.84
CA ASN A 458 21.77 1.09 33.29
C ASN A 458 20.35 0.53 33.08
N PHE A 459 20.12 -0.74 33.41
CA PHE A 459 18.81 -1.41 33.21
C PHE A 459 17.63 -0.78 33.99
N ALA A 460 17.91 0.03 35.01
CA ALA A 460 16.91 0.74 35.80
C ALA A 460 16.67 2.18 35.32
N THR A 461 17.42 2.66 34.32
CA THR A 461 17.22 4.00 33.75
C THR A 461 15.82 4.10 33.15
N THR A 462 15.05 5.09 33.62
CA THR A 462 13.68 5.33 33.16
C THR A 462 13.62 6.34 32.02
N ALA A 463 12.50 6.40 31.31
CA ALA A 463 12.25 7.44 30.31
C ALA A 463 12.36 8.86 30.90
N TYR A 464 11.95 9.03 32.16
CA TYR A 464 12.05 10.32 32.86
C TYR A 464 13.51 10.70 33.13
N ASP A 465 14.34 9.74 33.54
CA ASP A 465 15.78 10.01 33.77
C ASP A 465 16.45 10.51 32.49
N VAL A 466 16.15 9.88 31.35
CA VAL A 466 16.67 10.27 30.02
C VAL A 466 16.17 11.66 29.63
N TYR A 467 14.90 11.95 29.90
CA TYR A 467 14.30 13.28 29.68
C TYR A 467 15.02 14.38 30.47
N ILE A 468 15.47 14.10 31.70
CA ILE A 468 16.22 15.06 32.51
C ILE A 468 17.69 15.15 32.09
N THR A 469 18.37 14.02 31.91
CA THR A 469 19.82 13.99 31.64
C THR A 469 20.17 14.35 30.20
N ARG A 470 19.21 14.21 29.27
CA ARG A 470 19.40 14.37 27.82
C ARG A 470 20.52 13.48 27.26
N GLN A 471 20.76 12.33 27.89
CA GLN A 471 21.83 11.40 27.55
C GLN A 471 21.33 9.95 27.66
N GLY A 472 21.81 9.09 26.78
CA GLY A 472 21.47 7.66 26.80
C GLY A 472 22.02 6.90 25.62
N VAL A 473 21.58 5.65 25.47
CA VAL A 473 21.86 4.79 24.32
C VAL A 473 20.58 4.52 23.50
N CYS A 474 20.66 3.74 22.42
CA CYS A 474 19.53 3.46 21.53
C CYS A 474 18.31 2.87 22.26
N GLN A 475 18.53 2.04 23.28
CA GLN A 475 17.48 1.52 24.16
C GLN A 475 16.72 2.64 24.88
N ASP A 476 17.46 3.61 25.42
CA ASP A 476 16.92 4.69 26.24
C ASP A 476 16.10 5.68 25.41
N PHE A 477 16.60 6.03 24.22
CA PHE A 477 15.91 6.88 23.27
C PHE A 477 14.63 6.24 22.75
N SER A 478 14.66 4.93 22.48
CA SER A 478 13.47 4.17 22.09
C SER A 478 12.42 4.14 23.21
N ASN A 479 12.85 3.91 24.45
CA ASN A 479 11.95 3.89 25.62
C ASN A 479 11.32 5.27 25.89
N LEU A 480 12.10 6.35 25.76
CA LEU A 480 11.58 7.71 25.88
C LEU A 480 10.54 8.00 24.78
N PHE A 481 10.85 7.70 23.52
CA PHE A 481 9.90 7.89 22.43
C PHE A 481 8.60 7.12 22.69
N ILE A 482 8.69 5.84 23.05
CA ILE A 482 7.53 5.00 23.37
C ILE A 482 6.70 5.63 24.48
N CYS A 483 7.35 6.14 25.54
CA CYS A 483 6.68 6.81 26.64
C CYS A 483 5.87 8.03 26.15
N LEU A 484 6.50 8.92 25.38
CA LEU A 484 5.85 10.12 24.83
C LEU A 484 4.68 9.76 23.90
N ALA A 485 4.87 8.80 22.99
CA ALA A 485 3.83 8.35 22.06
C ALA A 485 2.61 7.78 22.82
N ARG A 486 2.84 6.97 23.86
CA ARG A 486 1.77 6.38 24.68
C ARG A 486 1.01 7.42 25.50
N LEU A 487 1.70 8.43 26.04
CA LEU A 487 1.06 9.57 26.72
C LEU A 487 0.12 10.32 25.76
N LEU A 488 0.48 10.44 24.49
CA LEU A 488 -0.38 11.04 23.45
C LEU A 488 -1.50 10.10 22.96
N GLY A 489 -1.62 8.89 23.50
CA GLY A 489 -2.64 7.91 23.08
C GLY A 489 -2.32 7.19 21.77
N VAL A 490 -1.06 7.20 21.34
CA VAL A 490 -0.56 6.47 20.18
C VAL A 490 0.03 5.13 20.65
N PRO A 491 -0.47 3.97 20.18
CA PRO A 491 0.09 2.68 20.53
C PRO A 491 1.53 2.58 20.02
N ALA A 492 2.46 2.27 20.91
CA ALA A 492 3.88 2.18 20.61
C ALA A 492 4.49 0.91 21.20
N ARG A 493 5.43 0.30 20.47
CA ARG A 493 6.15 -0.91 20.89
C ARG A 493 7.64 -0.79 20.62
N TYR A 494 8.41 -1.50 21.44
CA TYR A 494 9.86 -1.60 21.32
C TYR A 494 10.22 -2.63 20.26
N ARG A 495 11.22 -2.34 19.43
CA ARG A 495 11.78 -3.24 18.43
C ARG A 495 13.27 -3.39 18.65
N SER A 496 13.74 -4.63 18.65
CA SER A 496 15.17 -4.98 18.65
C SER A 496 15.54 -5.63 17.32
N GLY A 497 16.75 -5.32 16.85
CA GLY A 497 17.23 -5.76 15.56
C GLY A 497 18.70 -5.49 15.30
N TYR A 498 19.06 -5.54 14.02
CA TYR A 498 20.37 -5.14 13.52
C TYR A 498 20.23 -3.97 12.56
N ILE A 499 21.26 -3.13 12.46
CA ILE A 499 21.32 -2.02 11.53
C ILE A 499 22.58 -2.14 10.66
N PHE A 500 22.42 -1.93 9.36
CA PHE A 500 23.54 -1.81 8.44
C PHE A 500 24.02 -0.36 8.40
N ASN A 501 25.18 -0.08 8.99
CA ASN A 501 25.76 1.26 9.05
C ASN A 501 26.71 1.55 7.87
N GLY A 502 26.28 1.30 6.64
CA GLY A 502 27.06 1.47 5.41
C GLY A 502 27.44 2.91 5.04
N GLY A 503 28.03 3.68 5.97
CA GLY A 503 28.63 5.00 5.75
C GLY A 503 27.71 6.21 5.83
N HIS A 504 26.38 6.03 5.96
CA HIS A 504 25.41 7.13 5.93
C HIS A 504 25.00 7.69 7.31
N TYR A 505 25.31 7.00 8.41
CA TYR A 505 24.97 7.43 9.76
C TYR A 505 26.18 8.10 10.42
N SER A 506 25.95 9.23 11.09
CA SER A 506 26.97 9.98 11.85
C SER A 506 27.54 9.20 13.03
N ASN A 507 26.76 8.25 13.57
CA ASN A 507 27.13 7.43 14.72
C ASN A 507 27.81 6.13 14.29
N THR A 508 29.13 6.19 14.05
CA THR A 508 29.94 5.02 13.67
C THR A 508 30.14 3.99 14.79
N GLU A 509 29.89 4.36 16.05
CA GLU A 509 30.02 3.47 17.22
C GLU A 509 28.90 2.41 17.34
N MET A 510 27.87 2.47 16.49
CA MET A 510 26.70 1.56 16.53
C MET A 510 26.92 0.19 15.86
N SER A 511 28.10 -0.08 15.30
CA SER A 511 28.44 -1.33 14.60
C SER A 511 28.48 -2.56 15.52
N ASP A 512 28.81 -2.37 16.80
CA ASP A 512 29.33 -3.48 17.60
C ASP A 512 28.28 -4.22 18.44
N ALA A 513 27.02 -3.81 18.40
CA ALA A 513 25.93 -4.38 19.19
C ALA A 513 24.59 -4.41 18.45
N THR A 514 23.59 -5.05 19.07
CA THR A 514 22.20 -5.02 18.60
C THR A 514 21.60 -3.63 18.71
N HIS A 515 20.77 -3.25 17.74
CA HIS A 515 20.11 -1.95 17.71
C HIS A 515 18.68 -2.02 18.23
N ALA A 516 18.17 -0.86 18.63
CA ALA A 516 16.83 -0.69 19.17
C ALA A 516 16.16 0.55 18.59
N TRP A 517 14.88 0.41 18.28
CA TRP A 517 14.04 1.50 17.77
C TRP A 517 12.58 1.31 18.20
N VAL A 518 11.73 2.26 17.85
CA VAL A 518 10.31 2.27 18.19
C VAL A 518 9.46 1.97 16.97
N GLU A 519 8.39 1.21 17.14
CA GLU A 519 7.30 1.11 16.17
C GLU A 519 6.02 1.70 16.77
N VAL A 520 5.33 2.56 16.02
CA VAL A 520 4.06 3.18 16.40
C VAL A 520 2.95 2.74 15.46
N TYR A 521 1.76 2.49 15.99
CA TYR A 521 0.62 2.07 15.18
C TYR A 521 -0.25 3.26 14.83
N ILE A 522 -0.40 3.52 13.52
CA ILE A 522 -1.25 4.58 13.00
C ILE A 522 -2.46 3.94 12.31
N PRO A 523 -3.70 4.39 12.62
CA PRO A 523 -4.90 3.90 11.94
C PRO A 523 -4.73 3.94 10.42
N TRP A 524 -5.17 2.88 9.73
CA TRP A 524 -5.12 2.75 8.26
C TRP A 524 -3.71 2.66 7.63
N VAL A 525 -2.64 2.95 8.38
CA VAL A 525 -1.24 2.83 7.91
C VAL A 525 -0.57 1.58 8.48
N GLY A 526 -0.84 1.24 9.74
CA GLY A 526 -0.23 0.11 10.44
C GLY A 526 0.97 0.53 11.30
N TRP A 527 1.84 -0.43 11.60
CA TRP A 527 3.06 -0.19 12.40
C TRP A 527 4.14 0.48 11.55
N ILE A 528 4.58 1.66 11.97
CA ILE A 528 5.65 2.46 11.36
C ILE A 528 6.81 2.54 12.33
N GLY A 529 8.03 2.30 11.85
CA GLY A 529 9.24 2.35 12.67
C GLY A 529 9.94 3.72 12.63
N TYR A 530 10.31 4.25 13.78
CA TYR A 530 11.16 5.44 13.93
C TYR A 530 12.41 5.08 14.71
N ASP A 531 13.57 5.54 14.24
CA ASP A 531 14.84 5.41 14.93
C ASP A 531 15.29 6.77 15.48
N PRO A 532 15.05 7.05 16.77
CA PRO A 532 15.44 8.31 17.40
C PRO A 532 16.94 8.45 17.59
N THR A 533 17.69 7.35 17.51
CA THR A 533 19.16 7.37 17.62
C THR A 533 19.82 7.95 16.37
N ASN A 534 19.19 7.71 15.21
CA ASN A 534 19.66 8.18 13.91
C ASN A 534 18.78 9.28 13.30
N GLY A 535 17.68 9.66 13.97
CA GLY A 535 16.75 10.70 13.51
C GLY A 535 16.04 10.33 12.21
N CYS A 536 15.91 9.04 11.91
CA CYS A 536 15.37 8.55 10.64
C CYS A 536 14.16 7.64 10.83
N GLU A 537 13.44 7.37 9.74
CA GLU A 537 12.47 6.28 9.70
C GLU A 537 13.17 4.96 9.39
N VAL A 538 12.66 3.89 9.99
CA VAL A 538 13.14 2.52 9.77
C VAL A 538 12.92 2.09 8.32
N ASN A 539 13.99 1.68 7.67
CA ASN A 539 14.07 1.37 6.24
C ASN A 539 14.76 0.01 6.00
N SER A 540 15.24 -0.21 4.77
CA SER A 540 15.98 -1.43 4.36
C SER A 540 17.32 -1.65 5.07
N ASP A 541 17.83 -0.69 5.84
CA ASP A 541 19.02 -0.86 6.67
C ASP A 541 18.71 -1.60 7.98
N HIS A 542 17.43 -1.74 8.35
CA HIS A 542 16.99 -2.26 9.64
C HIS A 542 16.43 -3.68 9.52
N VAL A 543 17.06 -4.63 10.22
CA VAL A 543 16.63 -6.03 10.28
C VAL A 543 15.90 -6.29 11.58
N ARG A 544 14.60 -6.60 11.50
CA ARG A 544 13.71 -6.85 12.65
C ARG A 544 13.93 -8.24 13.22
N ILE A 545 14.04 -8.34 14.54
CA ILE A 545 14.17 -9.62 15.25
C ILE A 545 13.06 -9.80 16.28
N ALA A 546 12.96 -8.90 17.27
CA ALA A 546 12.09 -9.08 18.43
C ALA A 546 11.36 -7.78 18.78
N CYS A 547 10.09 -7.88 19.21
CA CYS A 547 9.26 -6.74 19.61
C CYS A 547 8.57 -7.02 20.93
N GLY A 548 8.27 -5.96 21.65
CA GLY A 548 7.66 -6.07 22.95
C GLY A 548 7.16 -4.72 23.44
N ARG A 549 6.60 -4.68 24.65
CA ARG A 549 6.11 -3.41 25.21
C ARG A 549 7.27 -2.56 25.70
N THR A 550 8.31 -3.20 26.22
CA THR A 550 9.55 -2.57 26.71
C THR A 550 10.74 -3.41 26.26
N TYR A 551 11.95 -2.95 26.59
CA TYR A 551 13.17 -3.70 26.28
C TYR A 551 13.13 -5.15 26.80
N ILE A 552 12.57 -5.40 28.00
CA ILE A 552 12.52 -6.71 28.66
C ILE A 552 11.84 -7.78 27.79
N ASP A 553 10.77 -7.38 27.11
CA ASP A 553 9.98 -8.28 26.28
C ASP A 553 10.72 -8.64 24.96
N ALA A 554 11.70 -7.83 24.54
CA ALA A 554 12.36 -7.92 23.24
C ALA A 554 13.90 -8.11 23.30
N THR A 555 14.49 -8.29 24.49
CA THR A 555 15.94 -8.46 24.63
C THR A 555 16.42 -9.70 23.84
N PRO A 556 17.49 -9.57 23.02
CA PRO A 556 18.03 -10.65 22.20
C PRO A 556 18.42 -11.90 22.98
N THR A 557 18.95 -11.71 24.19
CA THR A 557 19.37 -12.79 25.10
C THR A 557 18.92 -12.44 26.52
N ALA A 558 18.14 -13.32 27.13
CA ALA A 558 17.75 -13.21 28.53
C ALA A 558 18.05 -14.51 29.25
N GLY A 559 18.96 -14.48 30.22
CA GLY A 559 19.39 -15.64 30.99
C GLY A 559 18.97 -15.55 32.46
N THR A 560 18.67 -16.69 33.07
CA THR A 560 18.55 -16.83 34.53
C THR A 560 19.51 -17.91 35.00
N ILE A 561 20.41 -17.53 35.90
CA ILE A 561 21.38 -18.43 36.53
C ILE A 561 20.80 -18.90 37.86
N TYR A 562 20.65 -20.21 38.03
CA TYR A 562 20.07 -20.80 39.25
C TYR A 562 21.15 -21.25 40.25
N ARG A 563 22.34 -21.64 39.76
CA ARG A 563 23.42 -22.15 40.61
C ARG A 563 24.80 -21.90 39.99
N GLY A 564 25.68 -21.26 40.75
CA GLY A 564 27.00 -20.81 40.27
C GLY A 564 26.93 -19.40 39.69
N GLY A 565 27.88 -19.03 38.82
CA GLY A 565 27.84 -17.76 38.09
C GLY A 565 28.15 -16.53 38.95
N GLY A 566 29.39 -16.43 39.43
CA GLY A 566 29.90 -15.24 40.15
C GLY A 566 29.94 -13.99 39.27
N THR A 567 31.03 -13.22 39.31
CA THR A 567 31.15 -12.06 38.41
C THR A 567 31.09 -12.51 36.95
N GLU A 568 30.23 -11.84 36.17
CA GLU A 568 30.07 -12.09 34.74
C GLU A 568 30.76 -11.01 33.91
N SER A 569 31.38 -11.44 32.81
CA SER A 569 31.93 -10.58 31.78
C SER A 569 31.24 -10.91 30.45
N LEU A 570 30.71 -9.88 29.80
CA LEU A 570 29.97 -9.98 28.56
C LEU A 570 30.74 -9.29 27.43
N SER A 571 30.93 -10.01 26.33
CA SER A 571 31.45 -9.46 25.08
C SER A 571 30.44 -9.73 23.97
N ILE A 572 30.06 -8.67 23.24
CA ILE A 572 29.15 -8.72 22.11
C ILE A 572 29.93 -8.26 20.88
N ASN A 573 29.79 -8.99 19.78
CA ASN A 573 30.31 -8.59 18.50
C ASN A 573 29.24 -8.82 17.44
N VAL A 574 28.83 -7.76 16.78
CA VAL A 574 27.87 -7.79 15.68
C VAL A 574 28.58 -7.32 14.41
N LYS A 575 28.33 -8.00 13.30
CA LYS A 575 28.80 -7.61 11.97
C LYS A 575 27.64 -7.74 11.00
N VAL A 576 27.37 -6.68 10.26
CA VAL A 576 26.32 -6.63 9.23
C VAL A 576 26.97 -6.22 7.92
N PHE A 577 26.87 -7.08 6.92
CA PHE A 577 27.41 -6.85 5.59
C PHE A 577 26.29 -6.78 4.56
N ASP A 578 26.34 -5.77 3.69
CA ASP A 578 25.49 -5.74 2.49
C ASP A 578 26.11 -6.64 1.43
N VAL A 579 25.39 -7.71 1.07
CA VAL A 579 25.80 -8.71 0.06
C VAL A 579 24.85 -8.70 -1.14
N THR A 580 24.09 -7.61 -1.33
CA THR A 580 23.10 -7.47 -2.40
C THR A 580 23.71 -7.66 -3.80
N GLU A 581 24.99 -7.33 -4.00
CA GLU A 581 25.69 -7.47 -5.29
C GLU A 581 26.42 -8.81 -5.49
N MET A 582 26.46 -9.70 -4.47
CA MET A 582 27.17 -10.99 -4.54
C MET A 582 26.28 -12.18 -4.97
N LEU A 583 25.07 -11.90 -5.43
CA LEU A 583 24.10 -12.85 -6.01
C LEU A 583 23.72 -12.38 -7.42
#